data_AF-A0A091MH95-F1
#
_entry.id   AF-A0A091MH95-F1
#
_cell.length_a   1.000
_cell.length_b   1.000
_cell.length_c   1.000
_cell.angle_alpha   90.00
_cell.angle_beta   90.00
_cell.angle_gamma   90.00
#
_symmetry.space_group_name_H-M   'P 1'
#
loop_
_entity.id
_entity.type
_entity.pdbx_description
1 polymer ?
#
loop_
_entity_poly.entity_id
_entity_poly.type
_entity_poly.pdbx_seq_one_letter_code
_entity_poly.pdbx_strand_id
1 'polypeptide(L)'
;GKKYDKRHVELFTDLRSPVSEDQLEIIIASLKKTGISLQFFLPFPVDADGGSADTSASVPSHMHRNSAPRKCLTKQQKQGIDVVRKLMYALDGEGGLEEIYTFRESLERLSMFKKIERRPVAWPCQLTIGSDLSIRIVAYKSVTEEKVKKVWTVVDAKTLRRDDVQRETVYCLNDDDETEVQKDDTIQGFRYGSDIVPFSKEDEEQMKYKTEGKCFSVLGFTRSSQVQRHCYMGNQVLKVFAAKDDENAAVAFSALVHALDELKVVAIVRYAYDRRSNPQIGVAFPYIKDAYECLIYVQLPYMEDLRQYIFSSLKNSKKYIPTADQLSAVDSLIDSMNLVHEDGETFEDLFKPSKIPNPHFQRLYQ
;
A
#
# COMPACT_ATOMS: atom_id res chain seq x y z
N GLY A 1 32.41 13.63 8.80
CA GLY A 1 32.16 12.31 8.19
C GLY A 1 30.73 12.25 7.69
N LYS A 2 30.44 11.42 6.67
CA LYS A 2 29.06 11.22 6.16
C LYS A 2 28.27 10.31 7.13
N LYS A 3 27.00 10.62 7.38
CA LYS A 3 26.09 9.83 8.23
C LYS A 3 25.19 8.98 7.35
N TYR A 4 25.12 7.67 7.64
CA TYR A 4 24.30 6.71 6.90
C TYR A 4 23.38 5.97 7.87
N ASP A 5 22.06 6.02 7.63
CA ASP A 5 21.07 5.35 8.47
C ASP A 5 20.91 3.86 8.14
N LYS A 6 21.20 3.47 6.89
CA LYS A 6 21.19 2.09 6.42
C LYS A 6 22.39 1.85 5.49
N ARG A 7 22.92 0.64 5.50
CA ARG A 7 23.95 0.16 4.57
C ARG A 7 23.44 -1.12 3.91
N HIS A 8 23.49 -1.14 2.59
CA HIS A 8 22.96 -2.23 1.77
C HIS A 8 23.92 -2.53 0.62
N VAL A 9 24.06 -3.81 0.28
CA VAL A 9 24.85 -4.31 -0.85
C VAL A 9 23.92 -5.15 -1.73
N GLU A 10 23.89 -4.83 -3.02
CA GLU A 10 23.16 -5.58 -4.04
C GLU A 10 24.18 -6.28 -4.93
N LEU A 11 24.06 -7.60 -5.07
CA LEU A 11 25.01 -8.41 -5.84
C LEU A 11 24.34 -9.01 -7.07
N PHE A 12 24.82 -8.59 -8.24
CA PHE A 12 24.37 -9.08 -9.54
C PHE A 12 25.42 -10.04 -10.09
N THR A 13 25.05 -11.31 -10.27
CA THR A 13 26.01 -12.33 -10.75
C THR A 13 25.30 -13.46 -11.48
N ASP A 14 26.02 -14.11 -12.40
CA ASP A 14 25.58 -15.34 -13.06
C ASP A 14 26.16 -16.61 -12.43
N LEU A 15 26.96 -16.45 -11.35
CA LEU A 15 27.66 -17.51 -10.59
C LEU A 15 28.56 -18.41 -11.46
N ARG A 16 29.12 -17.90 -12.55
CA ARG A 16 30.08 -18.67 -13.39
C ARG A 16 31.51 -18.62 -12.89
N SER A 17 31.85 -17.64 -12.05
CA SER A 17 33.18 -17.52 -11.47
C SER A 17 33.42 -18.59 -10.39
N PRO A 18 34.68 -19.03 -10.20
CA PRO A 18 35.06 -19.87 -9.06
C PRO A 18 34.65 -19.24 -7.73
N VAL A 19 34.19 -20.06 -6.78
CA VAL A 19 33.78 -19.64 -5.43
C VAL A 19 34.61 -20.41 -4.41
N SER A 20 35.09 -19.72 -3.38
CA SER A 20 35.74 -20.32 -2.21
C SER A 20 34.88 -20.08 -0.96
N GLU A 21 34.81 -21.09 -0.08
CA GLU A 21 34.12 -21.01 1.21
C GLU A 21 35.05 -20.52 2.35
N ASP A 22 36.36 -20.37 2.11
CA ASP A 22 37.38 -20.18 3.15
C ASP A 22 37.17 -18.93 4.00
N GLN A 23 36.55 -17.89 3.44
CA GLN A 23 36.27 -16.62 4.13
C GLN A 23 34.79 -16.41 4.46
N LEU A 24 33.94 -17.41 4.25
CA LEU A 24 32.49 -17.25 4.38
C LEU A 24 32.09 -16.81 5.80
N GLU A 25 32.67 -17.43 6.82
CA GLU A 25 32.41 -17.09 8.22
C GLU A 25 32.87 -15.67 8.58
N ILE A 26 34.03 -15.25 8.07
CA ILE A 26 34.58 -13.90 8.28
C ILE A 26 33.66 -12.86 7.63
N ILE A 27 33.16 -13.15 6.42
CA ILE A 27 32.22 -12.28 5.70
C ILE A 27 30.90 -12.17 6.48
N ILE A 28 30.31 -13.29 6.91
CA ILE A 28 29.07 -13.31 7.70
C ILE A 28 29.24 -12.50 8.98
N ALA A 29 30.32 -12.75 9.73
CA ALA A 29 30.61 -12.04 10.97
C ALA A 29 30.79 -10.53 10.73
N SER A 30 31.46 -10.15 9.65
CA SER A 30 31.66 -8.76 9.26
C SER A 30 30.35 -8.06 8.87
N LEU A 31 29.50 -8.72 8.07
CA LEU A 31 28.20 -8.19 7.67
C LEU A 31 27.28 -8.00 8.87
N LYS A 32 27.20 -8.99 9.78
CA LYS A 32 26.43 -8.89 11.03
C LYS A 32 26.95 -7.77 11.93
N LYS A 33 28.27 -7.69 12.15
CA LYS A 33 28.90 -6.66 12.99
C LYS A 33 28.69 -5.25 12.44
N THR A 34 28.70 -5.10 11.12
CA THR A 34 28.51 -3.81 10.46
C THR A 34 27.04 -3.49 10.19
N GLY A 35 26.12 -4.45 10.39
CA GLY A 35 24.69 -4.27 10.10
C GLY A 35 24.42 -3.98 8.62
N ILE A 36 25.23 -4.54 7.71
CA ILE A 36 25.04 -4.40 6.27
C ILE A 36 24.08 -5.49 5.81
N SER A 37 23.01 -5.08 5.13
CA SER A 37 22.07 -6.00 4.49
C SER A 37 22.55 -6.38 3.09
N LEU A 38 22.22 -7.59 2.64
CA LEU A 38 22.67 -8.15 1.36
C LEU A 38 21.46 -8.66 0.57
N GLN A 39 21.46 -8.45 -0.75
CA GLN A 39 20.48 -9.01 -1.70
C GLN A 39 21.22 -9.59 -2.90
N PHE A 40 20.74 -10.73 -3.41
CA PHE A 40 21.30 -11.38 -4.60
C PHE A 40 20.32 -11.31 -5.78
N PHE A 41 20.86 -11.06 -6.96
CA PHE A 41 20.13 -11.03 -8.21
C PHE A 41 20.79 -11.97 -9.22
N LEU A 42 20.07 -13.01 -9.60
CA LEU A 42 20.55 -14.11 -10.44
C LEU A 42 19.74 -14.21 -11.76
N PRO A 43 20.30 -14.79 -12.83
CA PRO A 43 19.56 -15.03 -14.06
C PRO A 43 18.61 -16.25 -13.99
N PHE A 44 18.63 -17.02 -12.90
CA PHE A 44 17.86 -18.25 -12.70
C PHE A 44 17.33 -18.36 -11.27
N PRO A 45 16.22 -19.09 -11.03
CA PRO A 45 15.68 -19.32 -9.69
C PRO A 45 16.54 -20.30 -8.87
N VAL A 46 16.51 -20.16 -7.54
CA VAL A 46 17.31 -20.94 -6.58
C VAL A 46 16.73 -22.34 -6.30
N ASP A 47 15.42 -22.52 -6.48
CA ASP A 47 14.69 -23.77 -6.16
C ASP A 47 14.61 -24.76 -7.33
N ALA A 48 15.46 -24.60 -8.34
CA ALA A 48 15.38 -25.38 -9.57
C ALA A 48 15.87 -26.84 -9.46
N ASP A 49 16.33 -27.30 -8.29
CA ASP A 49 16.90 -28.64 -8.10
C ASP A 49 16.34 -29.30 -6.83
N GLY A 50 15.19 -29.98 -6.97
CA GLY A 50 14.53 -30.71 -5.89
C GLY A 50 13.53 -31.78 -6.35
N GLY A 51 13.59 -32.23 -7.61
CA GLY A 51 12.69 -33.26 -8.13
C GLY A 51 13.47 -34.30 -8.91
N SER A 52 13.62 -35.49 -8.32
CA SER A 52 13.98 -36.72 -9.04
C SER A 52 13.09 -36.85 -10.27
N ALA A 53 13.69 -37.21 -11.40
CA ALA A 53 12.99 -37.51 -12.63
C ALA A 53 12.16 -38.79 -12.44
N ASP A 54 10.91 -38.65 -11.99
CA ASP A 54 9.91 -39.69 -12.12
C ASP A 54 8.79 -39.25 -13.05
N THR A 55 8.66 -40.06 -14.09
CA THR A 55 7.80 -39.91 -15.24
C THR A 55 6.36 -40.16 -14.81
N SER A 56 5.60 -39.10 -14.54
CA SER A 56 4.14 -39.16 -14.62
C SER A 56 3.59 -37.84 -15.16
N ALA A 57 2.73 -37.98 -16.17
CA ALA A 57 2.19 -36.88 -16.96
C ALA A 57 1.35 -35.94 -16.10
N SER A 58 1.99 -34.86 -15.61
CA SER A 58 1.30 -33.70 -15.05
C SER A 58 1.27 -32.62 -16.13
N VAL A 59 0.05 -32.19 -16.45
CA VAL A 59 -0.26 -31.19 -17.46
C VAL A 59 0.44 -29.87 -17.07
N PRO A 60 1.24 -29.25 -17.95
CA PRO A 60 2.05 -28.09 -17.58
C PRO A 60 1.17 -26.86 -17.33
N SER A 61 1.29 -26.26 -16.14
CA SER A 61 0.67 -24.98 -15.80
C SER A 61 1.21 -23.87 -16.72
N HIS A 62 0.31 -23.28 -17.51
CA HIS A 62 0.62 -22.26 -18.50
C HIS A 62 0.47 -20.85 -17.92
N MET A 63 1.52 -20.04 -18.11
CA MET A 63 1.65 -18.57 -17.91
C MET A 63 1.92 -18.12 -16.46
N HIS A 64 3.16 -18.04 -15.96
CA HIS A 64 4.24 -17.12 -16.37
C HIS A 64 5.64 -17.80 -16.34
N ARG A 65 5.75 -19.08 -16.71
CA ARG A 65 7.06 -19.70 -16.95
C ARG A 65 7.65 -19.28 -18.30
N ASN A 66 8.18 -18.06 -18.37
CA ASN A 66 9.42 -17.85 -19.12
C ASN A 66 10.59 -18.23 -18.20
N SER A 67 10.56 -19.47 -17.69
CA SER A 67 11.79 -20.14 -17.31
C SER A 67 12.62 -20.14 -18.58
N ALA A 68 13.76 -19.46 -18.57
CA ALA A 68 14.76 -19.60 -19.61
C ALA A 68 14.89 -21.11 -19.95
N PRO A 69 15.12 -21.48 -21.23
CA PRO A 69 15.25 -22.87 -21.61
C PRO A 69 16.21 -23.55 -20.63
N ARG A 70 15.75 -24.64 -19.99
CA ARG A 70 16.48 -25.41 -18.97
C ARG A 70 17.76 -26.00 -19.57
N LYS A 71 18.74 -25.16 -19.89
CA LYS A 71 20.14 -25.59 -19.89
C LYS A 71 20.45 -25.88 -18.44
N CYS A 72 20.74 -27.15 -18.14
CA CYS A 72 21.16 -27.55 -16.81
C CYS A 72 22.25 -26.60 -16.32
N LEU A 73 22.07 -26.06 -15.11
CA LEU A 73 23.03 -25.21 -14.45
C LEU A 73 24.40 -25.92 -14.45
N THR A 74 25.46 -25.16 -14.73
CA THR A 74 26.81 -25.72 -14.68
C THR A 74 27.15 -26.16 -13.25
N LYS A 75 28.07 -27.13 -13.08
CA LYS A 75 28.53 -27.56 -11.75
C LYS A 75 29.01 -26.38 -10.90
N GLN A 76 29.68 -25.41 -11.54
CA GLN A 76 30.15 -24.19 -10.89
C GLN A 76 28.99 -23.33 -10.36
N GLN A 77 27.94 -23.16 -11.16
CA GLN A 77 26.75 -22.41 -10.74
C GLN A 77 26.01 -23.09 -9.60
N LYS A 78 25.90 -24.43 -9.61
CA LYS A 78 25.30 -25.19 -8.51
C LYS A 78 26.07 -24.97 -7.20
N GLN A 79 27.40 -25.09 -7.25
CA GLN A 79 28.26 -24.79 -6.10
C GLN A 79 28.10 -23.34 -5.62
N GLY A 80 28.05 -22.37 -6.55
CA GLY A 80 27.81 -20.96 -6.20
C GLY A 80 26.46 -20.74 -5.52
N ILE A 81 25.39 -21.39 -5.99
CA ILE A 81 24.05 -21.30 -5.39
C ILE A 81 24.08 -21.85 -3.96
N ASP A 82 24.73 -22.99 -3.72
CA ASP A 82 24.81 -23.58 -2.39
C ASP A 82 25.55 -22.65 -1.41
N VAL A 83 26.64 -22.01 -1.85
CA VAL A 83 27.35 -21.01 -1.03
C VAL A 83 26.47 -19.79 -0.75
N VAL A 84 25.75 -19.28 -1.75
CA VAL A 84 24.82 -18.15 -1.57
C VAL A 84 23.68 -18.52 -0.62
N ARG A 85 23.12 -19.74 -0.72
CA ARG A 85 22.07 -20.24 0.17
C ARG A 85 22.58 -20.32 1.61
N LYS A 86 23.76 -20.91 1.83
CA LYS A 86 24.42 -20.95 3.15
C LYS A 86 24.65 -19.55 3.71
N LEU A 87 25.18 -18.62 2.90
CA LEU A 87 25.44 -17.24 3.28
C LEU A 87 24.16 -16.53 3.74
N MET A 88 23.14 -16.56 2.89
CA MET A 88 21.88 -15.84 3.13
C MET A 88 21.11 -16.43 4.32
N TYR A 89 21.07 -17.76 4.43
CA TYR A 89 20.48 -18.44 5.58
C TYR A 89 21.24 -18.13 6.88
N ALA A 90 22.57 -18.10 6.85
CA ALA A 90 23.36 -17.74 8.02
C ALA A 90 23.19 -16.26 8.43
N LEU A 91 22.83 -15.36 7.50
CA LEU A 91 22.60 -13.95 7.78
C LEU A 91 21.25 -13.68 8.44
N ASP A 92 20.16 -14.22 7.89
CA ASP A 92 18.77 -13.85 8.27
C ASP A 92 17.79 -15.06 8.30
N GLY A 93 18.32 -16.28 8.45
CA GLY A 93 17.51 -17.51 8.52
C GLY A 93 16.72 -17.77 7.24
N GLU A 94 15.48 -18.27 7.40
CA GLU A 94 14.56 -18.48 6.27
C GLU A 94 14.24 -17.17 5.54
N GLY A 95 14.16 -16.04 6.25
CA GLY A 95 13.93 -14.72 5.66
C GLY A 95 15.06 -14.28 4.72
N GLY A 96 16.28 -14.80 4.91
CA GLY A 96 17.41 -14.54 4.02
C GLY A 96 17.23 -15.16 2.63
N LEU A 97 16.54 -16.31 2.53
CA LEU A 97 16.28 -16.97 1.26
C LEU A 97 15.29 -16.18 0.39
N GLU A 98 14.36 -15.45 1.01
CA GLU A 98 13.43 -14.54 0.33
C GLU A 98 14.09 -13.29 -0.28
N GLU A 99 15.38 -13.08 0.00
CA GLU A 99 16.17 -11.94 -0.50
C GLU A 99 17.06 -12.32 -1.70
N ILE A 100 16.84 -13.51 -2.26
CA ILE A 100 17.44 -13.94 -3.53
C ILE A 100 16.40 -13.84 -4.63
N TYR A 101 16.64 -12.94 -5.59
CA TYR A 101 15.71 -12.65 -6.68
C TYR A 101 16.28 -13.09 -8.02
N THR A 102 15.39 -13.39 -8.97
CA THR A 102 15.79 -13.42 -10.38
C THR A 102 15.81 -12.01 -10.96
N PHE A 103 16.60 -11.75 -12.01
CA PHE A 103 16.57 -10.46 -12.71
C PHE A 103 15.17 -10.09 -13.24
N ARG A 104 14.39 -11.09 -13.65
CA ARG A 104 13.02 -10.88 -14.12
C ARG A 104 12.12 -10.44 -12.96
N GLU A 105 12.15 -11.19 -11.87
CA GLU A 105 11.33 -10.91 -10.70
C GLU A 105 11.69 -9.56 -10.06
N SER A 106 12.98 -9.20 -10.03
CA SER A 106 13.42 -7.93 -9.47
C SER A 106 12.94 -6.73 -10.29
N LEU A 107 12.85 -6.86 -11.61
CA LEU A 107 12.25 -5.85 -12.48
C LEU A 107 10.74 -5.73 -12.26
N GLU A 108 10.05 -6.86 -12.09
CA GLU A 108 8.59 -6.89 -11.90
C GLU A 108 8.16 -6.39 -10.52
N ARG A 109 8.96 -6.64 -9.47
CA ARG A 109 8.65 -6.28 -8.08
C ARG A 109 9.38 -5.05 -7.56
N LEU A 110 10.38 -4.54 -8.31
CA LEU A 110 11.31 -3.50 -7.86
C LEU A 110 11.94 -3.82 -6.49
N SER A 111 12.31 -5.09 -6.27
CA SER A 111 12.78 -5.60 -4.97
C SER A 111 14.07 -4.95 -4.46
N MET A 112 14.87 -4.36 -5.36
CA MET A 112 16.06 -3.54 -5.03
C MET A 112 15.71 -2.40 -4.06
N PHE A 113 14.50 -1.84 -4.16
CA PHE A 113 14.10 -0.70 -3.33
C PHE A 113 13.59 -1.12 -1.94
N LYS A 114 13.35 -2.42 -1.68
CA LYS A 114 12.79 -2.93 -0.42
C LYS A 114 13.65 -2.56 0.79
N LYS A 115 14.99 -2.71 0.68
CA LYS A 115 15.89 -2.46 1.83
C LYS A 115 16.12 -0.96 2.07
N ILE A 116 16.03 -0.14 1.03
CA ILE A 116 16.17 1.33 1.11
C ILE A 116 14.86 2.07 1.33
N GLU A 117 13.74 1.35 1.47
CA GLU A 117 12.44 1.95 1.73
C GLU A 117 12.45 2.84 2.99
N ARG A 118 11.82 4.01 2.86
CA ARG A 118 11.68 4.97 3.94
C ARG A 118 10.54 4.54 4.86
N ARG A 119 10.85 4.40 6.15
CA ARG A 119 9.85 4.06 7.16
C ARG A 119 8.76 5.14 7.23
N PRO A 120 7.48 4.76 7.27
CA PRO A 120 6.38 5.70 7.49
C PRO A 120 6.57 6.48 8.79
N VAL A 121 6.14 7.74 8.79
CA VAL A 121 6.20 8.60 9.98
C VAL A 121 5.13 8.18 10.98
N ALA A 122 5.53 7.99 12.23
CA ALA A 122 4.64 7.66 13.34
C ALA A 122 3.69 8.83 13.66
N TRP A 123 2.42 8.52 13.88
CA TRP A 123 1.42 9.46 14.39
C TRP A 123 0.97 9.03 15.81
N PRO A 124 1.58 9.57 16.87
CA PRO A 124 1.30 9.15 18.26
C PRO A 124 0.03 9.79 18.80
N CYS A 125 -0.99 9.02 19.17
CA CYS A 125 -2.29 9.49 19.62
C CYS A 125 -2.76 8.76 20.88
N GLN A 126 -3.91 9.15 21.43
CA GLN A 126 -4.60 8.41 22.46
C GLN A 126 -5.91 7.87 21.88
N LEU A 127 -6.10 6.56 22.01
CA LEU A 127 -7.35 5.89 21.76
C LEU A 127 -8.20 6.02 23.01
N THR A 128 -9.37 6.65 22.90
CA THR A 128 -10.27 6.88 24.05
C THR A 128 -11.54 6.06 23.88
N ILE A 129 -11.96 5.38 24.96
CA ILE A 129 -13.22 4.64 25.05
C ILE A 129 -14.00 5.24 26.23
N GLY A 130 -15.06 6.00 25.92
CA GLY A 130 -15.72 6.83 26.92
C GLY A 130 -14.78 7.91 27.48
N SER A 131 -15.03 8.36 28.70
CA SER A 131 -14.22 9.37 29.40
C SER A 131 -13.05 8.80 30.19
N ASP A 132 -13.14 7.53 30.59
CA ASP A 132 -12.30 6.99 31.67
C ASP A 132 -11.16 6.10 31.17
N LEU A 133 -11.30 5.53 29.97
CA LEU A 133 -10.29 4.64 29.38
C LEU A 133 -9.56 5.34 28.24
N SER A 134 -8.25 5.54 28.41
CA SER A 134 -7.35 6.09 27.41
C SER A 134 -6.13 5.19 27.21
N ILE A 135 -5.89 4.78 25.98
CA ILE A 135 -4.79 3.89 25.59
C ILE A 135 -3.85 4.66 24.66
N ARG A 136 -2.55 4.70 24.97
CA ARG A 136 -1.57 5.34 24.09
C ARG A 136 -1.31 4.47 22.86
N ILE A 137 -1.52 5.05 21.69
CA ILE A 137 -1.40 4.38 20.39
C ILE A 137 -0.45 5.14 19.46
N VAL A 138 0.03 4.45 18.44
CA VAL A 138 0.77 5.03 17.32
C VAL A 138 0.19 4.50 16.02
N ALA A 139 -0.22 5.39 15.13
CA ALA A 139 -0.69 5.00 13.80
C ALA A 139 0.38 5.24 12.73
N TYR A 140 0.37 4.40 11.70
CA TYR A 140 1.19 4.52 10.50
C TYR A 140 0.29 4.42 9.26
N LYS A 141 0.59 5.20 8.23
CA LYS A 141 -0.05 5.02 6.92
C LYS A 141 0.44 3.70 6.32
N SER A 142 -0.46 2.73 6.16
CA SER A 142 -0.15 1.43 5.57
C SER A 142 -0.43 1.40 4.07
N VAL A 143 -1.46 2.11 3.62
CA VAL A 143 -1.79 2.27 2.21
C VAL A 143 -2.03 3.75 1.96
N THR A 144 -1.41 4.28 0.92
CA THR A 144 -1.61 5.64 0.42
C THR A 144 -1.31 5.63 -1.08
N GLU A 145 -2.02 6.45 -1.84
CA GLU A 145 -1.69 6.67 -3.25
C GLU A 145 -0.32 7.36 -3.35
N GLU A 146 0.65 6.74 -4.03
CA GLU A 146 1.94 7.38 -4.34
C GLU A 146 1.76 8.29 -5.56
N LYS A 147 2.21 9.54 -5.44
CA LYS A 147 2.10 10.57 -6.49
C LYS A 147 3.48 11.06 -6.90
N VAL A 148 3.59 11.49 -8.15
CA VAL A 148 4.82 12.13 -8.64
C VAL A 148 5.07 13.42 -7.86
N LYS A 149 6.25 13.53 -7.24
CA LYS A 149 6.61 14.68 -6.39
C LYS A 149 7.10 15.88 -7.19
N LYS A 150 7.67 15.64 -8.37
CA LYS A 150 8.12 16.71 -9.27
C LYS A 150 6.95 17.18 -10.12
N VAL A 151 6.79 18.48 -10.23
CA VAL A 151 5.80 19.11 -11.11
C VAL A 151 6.50 19.62 -12.35
N TRP A 152 5.84 19.50 -13.50
CA TRP A 152 6.33 20.07 -14.75
C TRP A 152 6.33 21.59 -14.67
N THR A 153 7.51 22.19 -14.87
CA THR A 153 7.67 23.64 -14.88
C THR A 153 7.40 24.14 -16.29
N VAL A 154 6.51 25.13 -16.42
CA VAL A 154 6.25 25.80 -17.70
C VAL A 154 7.44 26.71 -18.01
N VAL A 155 7.96 26.59 -19.23
CA VAL A 155 9.11 27.36 -19.74
C VAL A 155 8.80 27.87 -21.15
N ASP A 156 9.46 28.94 -21.55
CA ASP A 156 9.38 29.42 -22.93
C ASP A 156 10.02 28.41 -23.88
N ALA A 157 9.39 28.20 -25.04
CA ALA A 157 9.83 27.19 -26.00
C ALA A 157 11.17 27.53 -26.70
N LYS A 158 11.55 28.81 -26.77
CA LYS A 158 12.79 29.26 -27.42
C LYS A 158 13.94 29.34 -26.42
N THR A 159 13.71 29.94 -25.27
CA THR A 159 14.78 30.17 -24.28
C THR A 159 14.93 29.04 -23.28
N LEU A 160 13.89 28.20 -23.12
CA LEU A 160 13.79 27.15 -22.11
C LEU A 160 13.94 27.68 -20.67
N ARG A 161 13.70 28.97 -20.47
CA ARG A 161 13.75 29.62 -19.16
C ARG A 161 12.35 29.81 -18.62
N ARG A 162 12.24 29.62 -17.30
CA ARG A 162 11.01 29.91 -16.56
C ARG A 162 10.75 31.41 -16.46
N ASP A 163 11.82 32.20 -16.32
CA ASP A 163 11.72 33.65 -16.05
C ASP A 163 11.11 34.43 -17.22
N ASP A 164 11.18 33.87 -18.42
CA ASP A 164 10.59 34.44 -19.63
C ASP A 164 9.08 34.16 -19.74
N VAL A 165 8.51 33.37 -18.81
CA VAL A 165 7.07 33.09 -18.72
C VAL A 165 6.50 33.77 -17.48
N GLN A 166 5.60 34.72 -17.69
CA GLN A 166 4.84 35.37 -16.62
C GLN A 166 3.37 35.01 -16.74
N ARG A 167 2.74 34.70 -15.59
CA ARG A 167 1.32 34.39 -15.51
C ARG A 167 0.60 35.57 -14.88
N GLU A 168 -0.19 36.26 -15.68
CA GLU A 168 -1.11 37.30 -15.24
C GLU A 168 -2.53 36.73 -15.15
N THR A 169 -3.34 37.26 -14.24
CA THR A 169 -4.73 36.85 -14.06
C THR A 169 -5.57 38.11 -13.96
N VAL A 170 -6.43 38.33 -14.94
CA VAL A 170 -7.35 39.46 -15.04
C VAL A 170 -8.74 38.97 -14.63
N TYR A 171 -9.46 39.80 -13.88
CA TYR A 171 -10.83 39.52 -13.45
C TYR A 171 -11.77 40.41 -14.26
N CYS A 172 -12.76 39.81 -14.92
CA CYS A 172 -13.80 40.53 -15.65
C CYS A 172 -15.16 40.21 -15.05
N LEU A 173 -16.09 41.18 -15.11
CA LEU A 173 -17.49 40.91 -14.84
C LEU A 173 -18.03 39.92 -15.87
N ASN A 174 -18.95 39.07 -15.43
CA ASN A 174 -19.66 38.15 -16.30
C ASN A 174 -20.91 38.86 -16.88
N ASP A 175 -20.68 40.02 -17.51
CA ASP A 175 -21.64 40.81 -18.28
C ASP A 175 -21.27 40.76 -19.78
N ASP A 176 -22.14 41.29 -20.64
CA ASP A 176 -21.91 41.26 -22.09
C ASP A 176 -20.69 42.10 -22.53
N ASP A 177 -20.27 43.05 -21.69
CA ASP A 177 -19.17 43.98 -21.95
C ASP A 177 -17.82 43.52 -21.37
N GLU A 178 -17.79 42.40 -20.63
CA GLU A 178 -16.62 41.82 -19.95
C GLU A 178 -15.76 42.85 -19.20
N THR A 179 -16.41 43.72 -18.43
CA THR A 179 -15.74 44.86 -17.79
C THR A 179 -14.64 44.40 -16.81
N GLU A 180 -13.42 44.91 -16.97
CA GLU A 180 -12.29 44.56 -16.09
C GLU A 180 -12.47 45.13 -14.67
N VAL A 181 -12.21 44.28 -13.67
CA VAL A 181 -12.35 44.59 -12.24
C VAL A 181 -11.01 44.38 -11.53
N GLN A 182 -10.68 45.29 -10.62
CA GLN A 182 -9.48 45.15 -9.79
C GLN A 182 -9.66 44.02 -8.76
N LYS A 183 -8.57 43.30 -8.49
CA LYS A 183 -8.59 42.17 -7.55
C LYS A 183 -9.08 42.56 -6.15
N ASP A 184 -8.74 43.77 -5.68
CA ASP A 184 -9.11 44.26 -4.35
C ASP A 184 -10.60 44.63 -4.24
N ASP A 185 -11.28 44.81 -5.38
CA ASP A 185 -12.74 45.04 -5.46
C ASP A 185 -13.53 43.72 -5.51
N THR A 186 -12.86 42.57 -5.40
CA THR A 186 -13.50 41.25 -5.38
C THR A 186 -13.70 40.75 -3.95
N ILE A 187 -14.88 40.19 -3.67
CA ILE A 187 -15.19 39.51 -2.41
C ILE A 187 -15.47 38.02 -2.67
N GLN A 188 -15.05 37.17 -1.75
CA GLN A 188 -15.41 35.75 -1.79
C GLN A 188 -16.91 35.60 -1.49
N GLY A 189 -17.59 34.77 -2.26
CA GLY A 189 -19.01 34.49 -2.08
C GLY A 189 -19.30 33.01 -2.24
N PHE A 190 -20.29 32.52 -1.51
CA PHE A 190 -20.76 31.15 -1.59
C PHE A 190 -22.17 31.12 -2.17
N ARG A 191 -22.43 30.12 -3.02
CA ARG A 191 -23.79 29.88 -3.52
C ARG A 191 -24.59 29.12 -2.48
N TYR A 192 -25.71 29.69 -2.08
CA TYR A 192 -26.69 29.04 -1.22
C TYR A 192 -28.03 28.96 -1.96
N GLY A 193 -28.24 27.86 -2.68
CA GLY A 193 -29.36 27.73 -3.61
C GLY A 193 -29.21 28.66 -4.81
N SER A 194 -30.20 29.52 -5.02
CA SER A 194 -30.17 30.57 -6.06
C SER A 194 -29.28 31.76 -5.70
N ASP A 195 -29.06 31.98 -4.40
CA ASP A 195 -28.52 33.24 -3.92
C ASP A 195 -27.00 33.16 -3.78
N ILE A 196 -26.33 34.29 -4.00
CA ILE A 196 -24.90 34.45 -3.78
C ILE A 196 -24.74 35.24 -2.49
N VAL A 197 -24.20 34.59 -1.46
CA VAL A 197 -23.96 35.19 -0.16
C VAL A 197 -22.49 35.63 -0.09
N PRO A 198 -22.18 36.93 -0.01
CA PRO A 198 -20.82 37.39 0.20
C PRO A 198 -20.35 36.97 1.60
N PHE A 199 -19.16 36.37 1.67
CA PHE A 199 -18.60 35.87 2.92
C PHE A 199 -17.08 36.07 2.91
N SER A 200 -16.61 36.99 3.75
CA SER A 200 -15.19 37.35 3.82
C SER A 200 -14.36 36.19 4.37
N LYS A 201 -13.05 36.20 4.10
CA LYS A 201 -12.14 35.17 4.62
C LYS A 201 -11.99 35.26 6.14
N GLU A 202 -12.12 36.47 6.68
CA GLU A 202 -12.09 36.75 8.11
C GLU A 202 -13.30 36.12 8.80
N ASP A 203 -14.50 36.28 8.22
CA ASP A 203 -15.72 35.65 8.72
C ASP A 203 -15.64 34.12 8.60
N GLU A 204 -15.13 33.61 7.49
CA GLU A 204 -14.92 32.17 7.29
C GLU A 204 -13.98 31.57 8.35
N GLU A 205 -12.85 32.21 8.63
CA GLU A 205 -11.89 31.75 9.63
C GLU A 205 -12.46 31.79 11.07
N GLN A 206 -13.34 32.75 11.36
CA GLN A 206 -13.97 32.86 12.67
C GLN A 206 -15.10 31.85 12.86
N MET A 207 -15.95 31.68 11.84
CA MET A 207 -17.15 30.84 11.89
C MET A 207 -16.90 29.37 11.53
N LYS A 208 -15.76 29.02 10.91
CA LYS A 208 -15.45 27.63 10.59
C LYS A 208 -15.48 26.75 11.84
N TYR A 209 -15.87 25.50 11.65
CA TYR A 209 -15.84 24.50 12.71
C TYR A 209 -14.41 24.28 13.21
N LYS A 210 -14.20 24.44 14.52
CA LYS A 210 -12.91 24.24 15.17
C LYS A 210 -12.90 22.89 15.87
N THR A 211 -11.92 22.06 15.55
CA THR A 211 -11.72 20.78 16.25
C THR A 211 -10.97 21.01 17.56
N GLU A 212 -11.34 20.24 18.58
CA GLU A 212 -10.63 20.21 19.88
C GLU A 212 -9.17 19.76 19.75
N GLY A 213 -8.87 19.07 18.65
CA GLY A 213 -7.55 18.76 18.17
C GLY A 213 -7.42 17.33 17.71
N LYS A 214 -6.21 16.80 17.86
CA LYS A 214 -5.88 15.43 17.51
C LYS A 214 -6.67 14.46 18.39
N CYS A 215 -7.41 13.52 17.80
CA CYS A 215 -8.15 12.51 18.54
C CYS A 215 -8.30 11.19 17.79
N PHE A 216 -8.45 10.10 18.55
CA PHE A 216 -8.88 8.79 18.08
C PHE A 216 -9.90 8.24 19.10
N SER A 217 -11.14 8.70 19.02
CA SER A 217 -12.18 8.41 20.03
C SER A 217 -13.15 7.36 19.52
N VAL A 218 -13.38 6.30 20.29
CA VAL A 218 -14.42 5.31 19.99
C VAL A 218 -15.78 5.93 20.28
N LEU A 219 -16.65 5.91 19.27
CA LEU A 219 -18.04 6.34 19.35
C LEU A 219 -18.95 5.18 19.76
N GLY A 220 -18.62 3.97 19.32
CA GLY A 220 -19.36 2.76 19.66
C GLY A 220 -18.80 1.53 18.94
N PHE A 221 -19.43 0.38 19.17
CA PHE A 221 -19.07 -0.88 18.54
C PHE A 221 -20.25 -1.43 17.75
N THR A 222 -19.96 -2.08 16.63
CA THR A 222 -20.98 -2.75 15.81
C THR A 222 -20.47 -4.08 15.27
N ARG A 223 -21.35 -4.95 14.77
CA ARG A 223 -20.96 -6.20 14.10
C ARG A 223 -20.19 -5.89 12.82
N SER A 224 -19.16 -6.67 12.54
CA SER A 224 -18.37 -6.54 11.31
C SER A 224 -19.23 -6.60 10.04
N SER A 225 -20.30 -7.39 10.05
CA SER A 225 -21.25 -7.52 8.92
C SER A 225 -22.06 -6.27 8.61
N GLN A 226 -22.18 -5.32 9.54
CA GLN A 226 -22.86 -4.04 9.29
C GLN A 226 -22.00 -3.06 8.49
N VAL A 227 -20.68 -3.26 8.48
CA VAL A 227 -19.75 -2.39 7.77
C VAL A 227 -19.36 -3.03 6.43
N GLN A 228 -19.95 -2.52 5.36
CA GLN A 228 -19.73 -3.05 4.01
C GLN A 228 -18.50 -2.40 3.37
N ARG A 229 -17.62 -3.21 2.77
CA ARG A 229 -16.38 -2.74 2.15
C ARG A 229 -16.59 -1.68 1.07
N HIS A 230 -17.70 -1.73 0.33
CA HIS A 230 -18.00 -0.72 -0.69
C HIS A 230 -18.36 0.65 -0.12
N CYS A 231 -18.64 0.73 1.18
CA CYS A 231 -18.80 1.99 1.91
C CYS A 231 -17.46 2.53 2.43
N TYR A 232 -16.31 1.94 2.09
CA TYR A 232 -15.02 2.52 2.50
C TYR A 232 -14.75 3.81 1.74
N MET A 233 -14.30 4.83 2.47
CA MET A 233 -13.97 6.16 1.97
C MET A 233 -12.52 6.52 2.30
N GLY A 234 -12.10 7.69 1.83
CA GLY A 234 -10.76 8.23 2.05
C GLY A 234 -9.72 7.71 1.07
N ASN A 235 -8.51 8.27 1.16
CA ASN A 235 -7.39 8.00 0.25
C ASN A 235 -6.23 7.26 0.94
N GLN A 236 -6.42 6.83 2.18
CA GLN A 236 -5.39 6.20 2.99
C GLN A 236 -5.99 5.19 3.95
N VAL A 237 -5.19 4.17 4.30
CA VAL A 237 -5.48 3.18 5.34
C VAL A 237 -4.44 3.33 6.44
N LEU A 238 -4.89 3.41 7.69
CA LEU A 238 -3.99 3.52 8.84
C LEU A 238 -3.91 2.18 9.57
N LYS A 239 -2.70 1.76 9.93
CA LYS A 239 -2.48 0.70 10.92
C LYS A 239 -2.16 1.34 12.26
N VAL A 240 -2.93 0.99 13.27
CA VAL A 240 -2.83 1.50 14.63
C VAL A 240 -2.24 0.42 15.51
N PHE A 241 -1.19 0.77 16.25
CA PHE A 241 -0.49 -0.09 17.19
C PHE A 241 -0.48 0.56 18.58
N ALA A 242 -0.17 -0.22 19.61
CA ALA A 242 0.17 0.33 20.91
C ALA A 242 1.45 1.19 20.84
N ALA A 243 1.58 2.15 21.76
CA ALA A 243 2.82 2.91 21.88
C ALA A 243 3.98 2.00 22.30
N LYS A 244 5.14 2.16 21.63
CA LYS A 244 6.30 1.25 21.77
C LYS A 244 6.84 1.14 23.20
N ASP A 245 6.77 2.22 23.97
CA ASP A 245 7.38 2.32 25.29
C ASP A 245 6.32 2.24 26.43
N ASP A 246 5.21 1.54 26.19
CA ASP A 246 4.09 1.42 27.13
C ASP A 246 3.52 0.00 27.14
N GLU A 247 4.04 -0.85 28.03
CA GLU A 247 3.58 -2.23 28.19
C GLU A 247 2.11 -2.31 28.62
N ASN A 248 1.67 -1.41 29.50
CA ASN A 248 0.28 -1.37 29.96
C ASN A 248 -0.67 -1.03 28.80
N ALA A 249 -0.30 -0.06 27.96
CA ALA A 249 -1.05 0.24 26.75
C ALA A 249 -1.00 -0.91 25.74
N ALA A 250 0.11 -1.64 25.64
CA ALA A 250 0.22 -2.81 24.77
C ALA A 250 -0.74 -3.93 25.20
N VAL A 251 -0.77 -4.27 26.50
CA VAL A 251 -1.70 -5.29 27.03
C VAL A 251 -3.16 -4.85 26.87
N ALA A 252 -3.49 -3.59 27.19
CA ALA A 252 -4.84 -3.08 27.04
C ALA A 252 -5.29 -3.05 25.56
N PHE A 253 -4.40 -2.67 24.66
CA PHE A 253 -4.66 -2.64 23.23
C PHE A 253 -4.81 -4.06 22.66
N SER A 254 -3.95 -4.99 23.07
CA SER A 254 -4.03 -6.41 22.69
C SER A 254 -5.36 -7.02 23.10
N ALA A 255 -5.77 -6.82 24.37
CA ALA A 255 -7.06 -7.28 24.88
C ALA A 255 -8.24 -6.72 24.07
N LEU A 256 -8.17 -5.44 23.67
CA LEU A 256 -9.18 -4.84 22.80
C LEU A 256 -9.20 -5.49 21.41
N VAL A 257 -8.04 -5.70 20.77
CA VAL A 257 -7.94 -6.30 19.43
C VAL A 257 -8.51 -7.72 19.43
N HIS A 258 -8.12 -8.54 20.40
CA HIS A 258 -8.62 -9.91 20.56
C HIS A 258 -10.12 -9.95 20.84
N ALA A 259 -10.63 -9.10 21.74
CA ALA A 259 -12.06 -9.03 22.04
C ALA A 259 -12.90 -8.64 20.81
N LEU A 260 -12.41 -7.71 19.98
CA LEU A 260 -13.08 -7.35 18.72
C LEU A 260 -13.12 -8.54 17.75
N ASP A 261 -12.03 -9.31 17.64
CA ASP A 261 -11.97 -10.45 16.72
C ASP A 261 -12.84 -11.62 17.18
N GLU A 262 -12.79 -11.97 18.47
CA GLU A 262 -13.59 -13.05 19.06
C GLU A 262 -15.09 -12.78 18.95
N LEU A 263 -15.52 -11.54 19.25
CA LEU A 263 -16.92 -11.15 19.20
C LEU A 263 -17.39 -10.79 17.78
N LYS A 264 -16.49 -10.78 16.79
CA LYS A 264 -16.75 -10.35 15.39
C LYS A 264 -17.40 -8.97 15.33
N VAL A 265 -16.90 -8.05 16.16
CA VAL A 265 -17.32 -6.64 16.22
C VAL A 265 -16.18 -5.73 15.80
N VAL A 266 -16.54 -4.51 15.41
CA VAL A 266 -15.63 -3.46 14.95
C VAL A 266 -15.96 -2.17 15.69
N ALA A 267 -14.97 -1.31 15.89
CA ALA A 267 -15.14 -0.02 16.54
C ALA A 267 -15.44 1.07 15.51
N ILE A 268 -16.45 1.89 15.75
CA ILE A 268 -16.69 3.13 15.02
C ILE A 268 -15.95 4.24 15.77
N VAL A 269 -15.08 4.96 15.07
CA VAL A 269 -14.16 5.91 15.68
C VAL A 269 -14.23 7.29 15.02
N ARG A 270 -14.17 8.33 15.85
CA ARG A 270 -13.89 9.70 15.43
C ARG A 270 -12.38 9.90 15.39
N TYR A 271 -11.85 10.14 14.19
CA TYR A 271 -10.45 10.40 13.92
C TYR A 271 -10.25 11.84 13.50
N ALA A 272 -9.33 12.55 14.14
CA ALA A 272 -8.87 13.87 13.71
C ALA A 272 -7.35 13.90 13.74
N TYR A 273 -6.71 14.18 12.61
CA TYR A 273 -5.25 14.12 12.47
C TYR A 273 -4.55 15.18 13.34
N ASP A 274 -5.07 16.41 13.32
CA ASP A 274 -4.63 17.57 14.09
C ASP A 274 -5.76 18.60 14.25
N ARG A 275 -5.47 19.77 14.85
CA ARG A 275 -6.42 20.89 15.06
C ARG A 275 -6.89 21.58 13.76
N ARG A 276 -6.20 21.36 12.64
CA ARG A 276 -6.53 21.99 11.35
C ARG A 276 -7.33 21.07 10.45
N SER A 277 -7.27 19.77 10.74
CA SER A 277 -7.93 18.73 9.98
C SER A 277 -9.39 18.61 10.37
N ASN A 278 -10.25 18.42 9.38
CA ASN A 278 -11.65 18.07 9.63
C ASN A 278 -11.70 16.70 10.32
N PRO A 279 -12.59 16.52 11.32
CA PRO A 279 -12.77 15.21 11.93
C PRO A 279 -13.37 14.26 10.88
N GLN A 280 -13.03 12.99 10.98
CA GLN A 280 -13.51 11.92 10.13
C GLN A 280 -14.17 10.88 11.02
N ILE A 281 -15.23 10.24 10.52
CA ILE A 281 -15.76 9.01 11.10
C ILE A 281 -15.18 7.85 10.30
N GLY A 282 -14.78 6.79 10.99
CA GLY A 282 -14.28 5.60 10.34
C GLY A 282 -14.50 4.35 11.17
N VAL A 283 -14.16 3.21 10.58
CA VAL A 283 -14.15 1.92 11.23
C VAL A 283 -12.73 1.54 11.61
N ALA A 284 -12.55 1.02 12.81
CA ALA A 284 -11.33 0.36 13.27
C ALA A 284 -11.64 -1.11 13.55
N PHE A 285 -11.00 -2.01 12.81
CA PHE A 285 -11.24 -3.46 12.90
C PHE A 285 -9.93 -4.23 13.17
N PRO A 286 -10.00 -5.39 13.84
CA PRO A 286 -8.82 -6.15 14.24
C PRO A 286 -8.11 -6.78 13.04
N TYR A 287 -6.79 -6.82 13.11
CA TYR A 287 -5.93 -7.48 12.14
C TYR A 287 -4.77 -8.15 12.87
N ILE A 288 -4.86 -9.48 13.00
CA ILE A 288 -3.94 -10.32 13.76
C ILE A 288 -3.09 -11.13 12.78
N LYS A 289 -1.77 -11.09 12.97
CA LYS A 289 -0.77 -11.91 12.28
C LYS A 289 0.18 -12.52 13.30
N ASP A 290 0.89 -13.57 12.89
CA ASP A 290 1.89 -14.26 13.73
C ASP A 290 2.95 -13.30 14.31
N ALA A 291 3.37 -12.30 13.53
CA ALA A 291 4.39 -11.35 13.93
C ALA A 291 3.86 -10.12 14.68
N TYR A 292 2.59 -9.75 14.50
CA TYR A 292 2.02 -8.55 15.12
C TYR A 292 0.49 -8.55 15.04
N GLU A 293 -0.10 -7.78 15.95
CA GLU A 293 -1.51 -7.42 15.94
C GLU A 293 -1.66 -5.90 15.82
N CYS A 294 -2.71 -5.46 15.12
CA CYS A 294 -3.03 -4.04 14.98
C CYS A 294 -4.51 -3.83 14.72
N LEU A 295 -4.97 -2.59 14.87
CA LEU A 295 -6.25 -2.15 14.30
C LEU A 295 -6.03 -1.50 12.94
N ILE A 296 -6.84 -1.86 11.96
CA ILE A 296 -6.87 -1.17 10.67
C ILE A 296 -8.00 -0.14 10.73
N TYR A 297 -7.66 1.13 10.50
CA TYR A 297 -8.61 2.22 10.37
C TYR A 297 -8.84 2.59 8.90
N VAL A 298 -10.11 2.69 8.53
CA VAL A 298 -10.60 3.16 7.22
C VAL A 298 -11.73 4.16 7.44
N GLN A 299 -11.73 5.26 6.70
CA GLN A 299 -12.78 6.27 6.77
C GLN A 299 -14.12 5.71 6.25
N LEU A 300 -15.22 6.13 6.87
CA LEU A 300 -16.59 5.84 6.45
C LEU A 300 -17.26 7.12 5.92
N PRO A 301 -18.30 6.98 5.08
CA PRO A 301 -19.04 8.10 4.52
C PRO A 301 -19.86 8.82 5.59
N TYR A 302 -20.03 10.12 5.40
CA TYR A 302 -21.12 10.88 6.01
C TYR A 302 -22.42 10.66 5.24
N MET A 303 -23.53 11.13 5.82
CA MET A 303 -24.83 11.06 5.16
C MET A 303 -24.82 11.82 3.83
N GLU A 304 -24.09 12.94 3.77
CA GLU A 304 -23.95 13.76 2.56
C GLU A 304 -23.15 13.07 1.44
N ASP A 305 -22.30 12.08 1.78
CA ASP A 305 -21.47 11.36 0.81
C ASP A 305 -22.25 10.27 0.05
N LEU A 306 -23.40 9.86 0.56
CA LEU A 306 -24.19 8.75 0.01
C LEU A 306 -24.95 9.18 -1.24
N ARG A 307 -24.71 8.48 -2.35
CA ARG A 307 -25.44 8.67 -3.62
C ARG A 307 -26.42 7.52 -3.83
N GLN A 308 -27.70 7.79 -3.65
CA GLN A 308 -28.77 6.80 -3.77
C GLN A 308 -29.29 6.73 -5.20
N TYR A 309 -28.64 5.91 -6.02
CA TYR A 309 -29.12 5.58 -7.36
C TYR A 309 -29.99 4.33 -7.33
N ILE A 310 -31.15 4.40 -7.97
CA ILE A 310 -32.06 3.26 -8.09
C ILE A 310 -31.81 2.58 -9.43
N PHE A 311 -31.43 1.31 -9.39
CA PHE A 311 -31.22 0.49 -10.57
C PHE A 311 -32.25 -0.65 -10.62
N SER A 312 -32.67 -0.98 -11.84
CA SER A 312 -33.57 -2.13 -12.07
C SER A 312 -32.87 -3.44 -11.71
N SER A 313 -33.58 -4.34 -11.01
CA SER A 313 -33.05 -5.66 -10.67
C SER A 313 -32.83 -6.51 -11.91
N LEU A 314 -31.60 -7.00 -12.10
CA LEU A 314 -31.26 -7.93 -13.17
C LEU A 314 -31.72 -9.36 -12.86
N LYS A 315 -31.74 -9.75 -11.57
CA LYS A 315 -32.10 -11.11 -11.13
C LYS A 315 -33.56 -11.49 -11.42
N ASN A 316 -34.46 -10.53 -11.32
CA ASN A 316 -35.90 -10.73 -11.56
C ASN A 316 -36.34 -10.26 -12.95
N SER A 317 -35.39 -9.95 -13.84
CA SER A 317 -35.69 -9.46 -15.18
C SER A 317 -36.17 -10.60 -16.08
N LYS A 318 -37.39 -10.50 -16.61
CA LYS A 318 -37.90 -11.43 -17.63
C LYS A 318 -37.21 -11.27 -18.99
N LYS A 319 -36.47 -10.18 -19.20
CA LYS A 319 -35.82 -9.84 -20.49
C LYS A 319 -34.39 -10.37 -20.60
N TYR A 320 -33.72 -10.59 -19.47
CA TYR A 320 -32.28 -10.89 -19.40
C TYR A 320 -32.02 -12.16 -18.60
N ILE A 321 -32.75 -13.23 -18.93
CA ILE A 321 -32.54 -14.55 -18.31
C ILE A 321 -31.47 -15.28 -19.12
N PRO A 322 -30.32 -15.61 -18.52
CA PRO A 322 -29.28 -16.34 -19.23
C PRO A 322 -29.76 -17.75 -19.59
N THR A 323 -29.39 -18.23 -20.78
CA THR A 323 -29.65 -19.62 -21.18
C THR A 323 -28.70 -20.58 -20.46
N ALA A 324 -29.04 -21.87 -20.42
CA ALA A 324 -28.17 -22.89 -19.84
C ALA A 324 -26.80 -22.94 -20.54
N ASP A 325 -26.78 -22.76 -21.86
CA ASP A 325 -25.54 -22.71 -22.65
C ASP A 325 -24.67 -21.49 -22.28
N GLN A 326 -25.29 -20.33 -22.04
CA GLN A 326 -24.57 -19.13 -21.58
C GLN A 326 -23.97 -19.31 -20.20
N LEU A 327 -24.70 -19.94 -19.28
CA LEU A 327 -24.19 -20.26 -17.94
C LEU A 327 -23.00 -21.22 -18.03
N SER A 328 -23.15 -22.32 -18.78
CA SER A 328 -22.08 -23.30 -19.00
C SER A 328 -20.83 -22.70 -19.66
N ALA A 329 -21.01 -21.80 -20.63
CA ALA A 329 -19.90 -21.10 -21.28
C ALA A 329 -19.16 -20.16 -20.30
N VAL A 330 -19.89 -19.47 -19.42
CA VAL A 330 -19.30 -18.61 -18.39
C VAL A 330 -18.61 -19.43 -17.30
N ASP A 331 -19.19 -20.56 -16.89
CA ASP A 331 -18.57 -21.48 -15.93
C ASP A 331 -17.23 -22.00 -16.48
N SER A 332 -17.23 -22.47 -17.74
CA SER A 332 -16.01 -22.90 -18.44
C SER A 332 -14.96 -21.78 -18.54
N LEU A 333 -15.41 -20.53 -18.70
CA LEU A 333 -14.52 -19.36 -18.73
C LEU A 333 -13.91 -19.10 -17.35
N ILE A 334 -14.69 -19.14 -16.27
CA ILE A 334 -14.22 -18.95 -14.89
C ILE A 334 -13.17 -20.00 -14.54
N ASP A 335 -13.43 -21.26 -14.86
CA ASP A 335 -12.51 -22.37 -14.60
C ASP A 335 -11.20 -22.22 -15.39
N SER A 336 -11.28 -21.81 -16.66
CA SER A 336 -10.11 -21.66 -17.53
C SER A 336 -9.24 -20.43 -17.21
N MET A 337 -9.82 -19.37 -16.65
CA MET A 337 -9.13 -18.10 -16.34
C MET A 337 -8.91 -17.87 -14.85
N ASN A 338 -8.99 -18.93 -14.03
CA ASN A 338 -8.73 -18.81 -12.60
C ASN A 338 -7.26 -18.43 -12.33
N LEU A 339 -7.05 -17.38 -11.54
CA LEU A 339 -5.73 -16.88 -11.16
C LEU A 339 -5.25 -17.41 -9.80
N VAL A 340 -6.02 -18.30 -9.18
CA VAL A 340 -5.67 -18.93 -7.92
C VAL A 340 -5.42 -20.42 -8.16
N HIS A 341 -4.25 -20.89 -7.73
CA HIS A 341 -3.92 -22.31 -7.70
C HIS A 341 -4.10 -22.86 -6.28
N GLU A 342 -4.80 -23.98 -6.17
CA GLU A 342 -5.06 -24.66 -4.89
C GLU A 342 -4.20 -25.92 -4.80
N ASP A 343 -3.11 -25.86 -4.02
CA ASP A 343 -2.27 -27.01 -3.71
C ASP A 343 -2.64 -27.58 -2.33
N GLY A 344 -3.92 -27.95 -2.16
CA GLY A 344 -4.46 -28.66 -0.99
C GLY A 344 -4.57 -27.82 0.30
N GLU A 345 -3.44 -27.34 0.83
CA GLU A 345 -3.38 -26.59 2.10
C GLU A 345 -3.16 -25.08 1.91
N THR A 346 -2.66 -24.67 0.73
CA THR A 346 -2.35 -23.28 0.44
C THR A 346 -2.93 -22.81 -0.88
N PHE A 347 -3.46 -21.60 -0.87
CA PHE A 347 -3.88 -20.88 -2.07
C PHE A 347 -2.69 -20.07 -2.60
N GLU A 348 -2.16 -20.46 -3.76
CA GLU A 348 -1.17 -19.67 -4.46
C GLU A 348 -1.83 -18.74 -5.48
N ASP A 349 -1.73 -17.44 -5.24
CA ASP A 349 -2.11 -16.42 -6.23
C ASP A 349 -1.07 -16.36 -7.36
N LEU A 350 -1.47 -16.74 -8.57
CA LEU A 350 -0.66 -16.76 -9.79
C LEU A 350 -0.32 -15.34 -10.26
N PHE A 351 -1.17 -14.35 -9.96
CA PHE A 351 -0.98 -12.96 -10.36
C PHE A 351 -1.19 -12.04 -9.17
N LYS A 352 -0.09 -11.49 -8.63
CA LYS A 352 -0.06 -10.68 -7.41
C LYS A 352 0.09 -9.16 -7.70
N PRO A 353 -0.96 -8.43 -8.15
CA PRO A 353 -0.90 -7.00 -8.44
C PRO A 353 -0.38 -6.13 -7.31
N SER A 354 -0.63 -6.51 -6.05
CA SER A 354 -0.15 -5.76 -4.88
C SER A 354 1.38 -5.71 -4.75
N LYS A 355 2.08 -6.62 -5.42
CA LYS A 355 3.55 -6.63 -5.50
C LYS A 355 4.09 -5.92 -6.75
N ILE A 356 3.22 -5.54 -7.68
CA ILE A 356 3.59 -4.85 -8.92
C ILE A 356 3.57 -3.34 -8.65
N PRO A 357 4.68 -2.63 -8.88
CA PRO A 357 4.72 -1.18 -8.71
C PRO A 357 3.90 -0.48 -9.80
N ASN A 358 3.46 0.75 -9.53
CA ASN A 358 2.74 1.54 -10.52
C ASN A 358 3.66 1.80 -11.75
N PRO A 359 3.30 1.31 -12.96
CA PRO A 359 4.15 1.39 -14.14
C PRO A 359 4.39 2.83 -14.60
N HIS A 360 3.51 3.77 -14.23
CA HIS A 360 3.65 5.19 -14.57
C HIS A 360 5.00 5.78 -14.15
N PHE A 361 5.54 5.40 -13.00
CA PHE A 361 6.82 5.94 -12.53
C PHE A 361 8.00 5.49 -13.38
N GLN A 362 8.11 4.19 -13.67
CA GLN A 362 9.18 3.68 -14.53
C GLN A 362 9.06 4.20 -15.96
N ARG A 363 7.81 4.35 -16.46
CA ARG A 363 7.56 4.97 -17.76
C ARG A 363 7.94 6.45 -17.81
N LEU A 364 7.78 7.19 -16.72
CA LEU A 364 8.21 8.59 -16.62
C LEU A 364 9.74 8.73 -16.55
N TYR A 365 10.44 7.73 -15.99
CA TYR A 365 11.91 7.75 -15.87
C TYR A 365 12.63 7.31 -17.15
N GLN A 366 11.98 6.47 -17.96
CA GLN A 366 12.43 6.09 -19.30
C GLN A 366 12.36 7.28 -20.25
#